data_AF-A0AAI7ZJ84-F1
#
_entry.id   AF-A0AAI7ZJ84-F1
#
_cell.length_a   1.000
_cell.length_b   1.000
_cell.length_c   1.000
_cell.angle_alpha   90.00
_cell.angle_beta   90.00
_cell.angle_gamma   90.00
#
_symmetry.space_group_name_H-M   'P 1'
#
loop_
_entity.id
_entity.type
_entity.pdbx_description
1 polymer ?
#
loop_
_entity_poly.entity_id
_entity_poly.type
_entity_poly.pdbx_seq_one_letter_code
_entity_poly.pdbx_strand_id
1 'polypeptide(L)' 'MSGNWVRSYGNENWEFGADGLMERRFSCINDMPIKESDRKFHWPLGRRPDDHPGLSDLGM' A
#
# COMPACT_ATOMS: atom_id res chain seq x y z
N MET A 1 -18.38 -15.13 4.00
CA MET A 1 -17.03 -14.54 3.89
C MET A 1 -16.85 -13.66 5.11
N SER A 2 -15.88 -13.95 5.96
CA SER A 2 -15.61 -13.18 7.18
C SER A 2 -15.10 -11.80 6.76
N GLY A 3 -15.84 -10.73 7.05
CA GLY A 3 -15.49 -9.32 6.76
C GLY A 3 -14.30 -8.84 7.58
N ASN A 4 -13.22 -9.60 7.55
CA ASN A 4 -11.98 -9.35 8.26
C ASN A 4 -11.20 -8.32 7.46
N TRP A 5 -10.88 -7.21 8.12
CA TRP A 5 -10.05 -6.18 7.54
C TRP A 5 -8.58 -6.44 7.87
N VAL A 6 -7.72 -6.13 6.91
CA VAL A 6 -6.27 -6.20 7.06
C VAL A 6 -5.63 -4.92 6.56
N ARG A 7 -4.49 -4.57 7.14
CA ARG A 7 -3.54 -3.63 6.55
C ARG A 7 -2.26 -4.39 6.25
N SER A 8 -1.87 -4.39 4.98
CA SER A 8 -0.64 -5.00 4.52
C SER A 8 0.47 -3.95 4.50
N TYR A 9 1.63 -4.28 5.08
CA TYR A 9 2.82 -3.45 5.10
C TYR A 9 3.85 -4.07 4.18
N GLY A 10 4.26 -3.34 3.15
CA GLY A 10 5.13 -3.86 2.09
C GLY A 10 6.40 -3.04 1.94
N ASN A 11 7.50 -3.72 1.64
CA ASN A 11 8.70 -3.11 1.07
C ASN A 11 8.93 -3.71 -0.30
N GLU A 12 9.18 -2.87 -1.31
CA GLU A 12 9.47 -3.31 -2.66
C GLU A 12 10.80 -2.72 -3.13
N ASN A 13 11.67 -3.59 -3.63
CA ASN A 13 12.90 -3.22 -4.28
C ASN A 13 12.75 -3.50 -5.78
N TRP A 14 13.00 -2.48 -6.60
CA TRP A 14 12.86 -2.55 -8.05
C TRP A 14 14.20 -2.35 -8.73
N GLU A 15 14.41 -3.09 -9.82
CA GLU A 15 15.49 -2.84 -10.76
C GLU A 15 14.92 -2.61 -12.15
N PHE A 16 15.44 -1.59 -12.84
CA PHE A 16 14.98 -1.15 -14.15
C PHE A 16 16.10 -1.30 -15.19
N GLY A 17 15.72 -1.70 -16.40
CA GLY A 17 16.59 -1.75 -17.56
C GLY A 17 16.82 -0.37 -18.18
N ALA A 18 17.60 -0.32 -19.26
CA ALA A 18 17.96 0.92 -19.95
C ALA A 18 16.77 1.61 -20.65
N ASP A 19 15.70 0.89 -20.93
CA ASP A 19 14.44 1.39 -21.50
C ASP A 19 13.45 1.91 -20.43
N GLY A 20 13.82 1.83 -19.15
CA GLY A 20 12.99 2.22 -18.02
C GLY A 20 11.92 1.19 -17.63
N LEU A 21 11.91 0.00 -18.25
CA LEU A 21 11.04 -1.10 -17.84
C LEU A 21 11.63 -1.82 -16.62
N MET A 22 10.76 -2.27 -15.72
CA MET A 22 11.15 -3.01 -14.53
C MET A 22 11.58 -4.42 -14.94
N GLU A 23 12.85 -4.76 -14.73
CA GLU A 23 13.41 -6.08 -15.02
C GLU A 23 13.30 -7.02 -13.82
N ARG A 24 13.46 -6.49 -12.60
CA ARG A 24 13.35 -7.26 -11.35
C ARG A 24 12.50 -6.54 -10.31
N ARG A 25 11.68 -7.33 -9.60
CA ARG A 25 10.87 -6.88 -8.48
C ARG A 25 10.97 -7.86 -7.33
N PHE A 26 11.49 -7.40 -6.20
CA PHE A 26 11.48 -8.13 -4.94
C PHE A 26 10.55 -7.44 -3.99
N SER A 27 9.55 -8.16 -3.48
CA SER A 27 8.53 -7.61 -2.59
C SER A 27 8.38 -8.51 -1.38
N CYS A 28 8.43 -7.89 -0.20
CA CYS A 28 8.10 -8.53 1.07
C CYS A 28 6.92 -7.78 1.67
N ILE A 29 5.85 -8.50 1.98
CA ILE A 29 4.59 -7.93 2.49
C ILE A 29 4.17 -8.74 3.71
N ASN A 30 3.79 -8.04 4.79
CA ASN A 30 3.25 -8.62 6.01
C ASN A 30 1.84 -8.10 6.27
N ASP A 31 0.92 -9.00 6.62
CA ASP A 31 -0.46 -8.66 6.91
C ASP A 31 -0.68 -8.48 8.41
N MET A 32 -1.34 -7.38 8.77
CA MET A 32 -1.80 -7.12 10.13
C MET A 32 -3.33 -7.03 10.14
N PRO A 33 -4.04 -7.92 10.88
CA PRO A 33 -5.47 -7.77 11.11
C PRO A 33 -5.80 -6.43 11.77
N ILE A 34 -6.87 -5.77 11.31
CA ILE A 34 -7.35 -4.50 11.86
C ILE A 34 -8.88 -4.54 12.03
N LYS A 35 -9.43 -3.62 12.84
CA LYS A 35 -10.87 -3.37 12.82
C LYS A 35 -11.22 -2.48 11.63
N GLU A 36 -12.48 -2.51 11.20
CA GLU A 36 -12.96 -1.60 10.16
C GLU A 36 -12.76 -0.12 10.53
N SER A 37 -12.95 0.22 11.81
CA SER A 37 -12.73 1.57 12.35
C SER A 37 -11.28 2.05 12.24
N ASP A 38 -10.32 1.13 12.10
CA ASP A 38 -8.89 1.46 12.09
C ASP A 38 -8.40 1.72 10.66
N ARG A 39 -9.27 1.67 9.66
CA ARG A 39 -8.94 2.04 8.28
C ARG A 39 -8.49 3.50 8.22
N LYS A 40 -7.41 3.75 7.47
CA LYS A 40 -6.84 5.09 7.26
C LYS A 40 -6.99 5.59 5.82
N PHE A 41 -7.42 4.72 4.90
CA PHE A 41 -7.56 5.02 3.48
C PHE A 41 -9.04 5.10 3.13
N HIS A 42 -9.53 6.33 2.97
CA HIS A 42 -10.94 6.64 2.75
C HIS A 42 -11.09 7.52 1.51
N TRP A 43 -11.24 6.90 0.35
CA TRP A 43 -11.58 7.58 -0.91
C TRP A 43 -12.32 6.60 -1.85
N PRO A 44 -13.01 7.09 -2.89
CA PRO A 44 -13.62 6.22 -3.90
C PRO A 44 -12.55 5.34 -4.59
N LEU A 45 -12.87 4.08 -4.88
CA LEU A 45 -11.89 3.16 -5.48
C LEU A 45 -11.29 3.74 -6.77
N GLY A 46 -9.96 3.79 -6.83
CA GLY A 46 -9.20 4.40 -7.92
C GLY A 46 -7.97 5.15 -7.44
N ARG A 47 -7.55 6.16 -8.21
CA ARG A 47 -6.41 7.02 -7.90
C ARG A 47 -6.61 7.70 -6.55
N ARG A 48 -5.60 7.63 -5.68
CA ARG A 48 -5.54 8.39 -4.42
C ARG A 48 -5.66 9.91 -4.74
N PRO A 49 -6.53 10.66 -4.04
CA PRO A 49 -6.59 12.12 -4.17
C PRO A 49 -5.24 12.80 -3.88
N ASP A 50 -4.96 13.92 -4.54
CA ASP A 50 -3.66 14.61 -4.43
C ASP A 50 -3.43 15.25 -3.06
N ASP A 51 -4.52 15.63 -2.39
CA ASP A 51 -4.55 16.25 -1.06
C ASP A 51 -4.61 15.23 0.09
N HIS A 52 -4.81 13.94 -0.20
CA HIS A 52 -4.83 12.92 0.83
C HIS A 52 -3.41 12.74 1.41
N PRO A 53 -3.24 12.63 2.73
CA PRO A 53 -1.92 12.44 3.36
C PRO A 53 -1.18 11.20 2.82
N GLY A 54 0.15 11.29 2.76
CA GLY A 54 1.04 10.19 2.39
C GLY A 54 1.26 9.20 3.54
N LEU A 55 2.14 8.21 3.34
CA LEU A 55 2.42 7.18 4.35
C LEU A 55 2.98 7.78 5.66
N SER A 56 3.99 8.64 5.54
CA SER A 56 4.64 9.26 6.70
C SER A 56 3.69 10.17 7.48
N ASP A 57 2.84 10.94 6.80
CA ASP A 57 1.84 11.81 7.43
C ASP A 57 0.76 11.02 8.19
N LEU A 58 0.54 9.77 7.79
CA LEU A 58 -0.34 8.84 8.47
C LEU A 58 0.34 8.07 9.61
N GLY A 59 1.63 8.32 9.86
CA GLY A 59 2.44 7.61 10.85
C GLY A 59 2.61 6.13 10.51
N MET A 60 2.85 5.81 9.24
CA MET A 60 3.07 4.46 8.71
C MET A 60 4.44 4.31 8.06
#